data_AF-A0A3N5FTJ9-F1
#
_entry.id   AF-A0A3N5FTJ9-F1
#
_cell.length_a   1.000
_cell.length_b   1.000
_cell.length_c   1.000
_cell.angle_alpha   90.00
_cell.angle_beta   90.00
_cell.angle_gamma   90.00
#
_symmetry.space_group_name_H-M   'P 1'
#
loop_
_entity.id
_entity.type
_entity.pdbx_description
1 polymer ?
#
loop_
_entity_poly.entity_id
_entity_poly.type
_entity_poly.pdbx_seq_one_letter_code
_entity_poly.pdbx_strand_id
1 'polypeptide(L)'
;GILELNKNPENYFAEVEQAAFNPANVVPGIGFSPDKMLQGRLFSYSDAQRYRLGVNHHQIPVNAPRCPYHSFHRDGAMRVDGNYGSTLGYEPNSFGEWQEQPDFSEPPLNLEGDAYHWNFREDDDDYFAQPGKLFRLMSPAQQKVLFENTARAMGDAPINIKIRHIGNCMKADPAYGKGVADALGIPLSELDKKA
;
A
#
# COMPACT_ATOMS: atom_id res chain seq x y z
N GLY A 1 -19.94 -8.18 6.13
CA GLY A 1 -20.84 -7.66 5.08
C GLY A 1 -20.50 -8.32 3.75
N ILE A 2 -21.30 -8.05 2.71
CA ILE A 2 -21.06 -8.49 1.32
C ILE A 2 -21.01 -7.24 0.44
N LEU A 3 -20.06 -7.17 -0.47
CA LEU A 3 -19.92 -6.11 -1.47
C LEU A 3 -20.09 -6.73 -2.86
N GLU A 4 -20.82 -6.07 -3.75
CA GLU A 4 -20.95 -6.44 -5.16
C GLU A 4 -20.58 -5.27 -6.08
N LEU A 5 -20.06 -5.57 -7.27
CA LEU A 5 -19.81 -4.60 -8.34
C LEU A 5 -20.90 -4.77 -9.39
N ASN A 6 -21.86 -3.84 -9.43
CA ASN A 6 -23.11 -3.99 -10.19
C ASN A 6 -23.35 -2.90 -11.25
N LYS A 7 -22.40 -1.97 -11.42
CA LYS A 7 -22.49 -0.90 -12.42
C LYS A 7 -21.12 -0.58 -13.01
N ASN A 8 -21.05 -0.48 -14.35
CA ASN A 8 -19.88 0.04 -15.04
C ASN A 8 -19.90 1.58 -15.05
N PRO A 9 -18.73 2.24 -15.00
CA PRO A 9 -18.64 3.68 -15.19
C PRO A 9 -19.19 4.12 -16.55
N GLU A 10 -19.83 5.30 -16.60
CA GLU A 10 -20.32 5.89 -17.86
C GLU A 10 -19.18 6.53 -18.64
N ASN A 11 -18.20 7.11 -17.94
CA ASN A 11 -16.99 7.68 -18.52
C ASN A 11 -15.73 7.21 -17.77
N TYR A 12 -14.94 6.37 -18.43
CA TYR A 12 -13.73 5.78 -17.85
C TYR A 12 -12.74 6.84 -17.33
N PHE A 13 -12.50 7.91 -18.09
CA PHE A 13 -11.54 8.93 -17.67
C PHE A 13 -12.04 9.67 -16.42
N ALA A 14 -13.31 10.08 -16.42
CA ALA A 14 -13.89 10.85 -15.33
C ALA A 14 -14.00 10.06 -14.02
N GLU A 15 -14.29 8.76 -14.11
CA GLU A 15 -14.67 7.93 -12.95
C GLU A 15 -13.61 6.89 -12.55
N VAL A 16 -12.70 6.50 -13.45
CA VAL A 16 -11.66 5.50 -13.16
C VAL A 16 -10.28 6.16 -13.12
N GLU A 17 -9.86 6.82 -14.20
CA GLU A 17 -8.52 7.41 -14.28
C GLU A 17 -8.33 8.52 -13.24
N GLN A 18 -9.37 9.32 -13.01
CA GLN A 18 -9.35 10.38 -12.01
C GLN A 18 -9.72 9.93 -10.59
N ALA A 19 -9.94 8.63 -10.35
CA ALA A 19 -10.19 8.14 -9.00
C ALA A 19 -8.94 8.31 -8.11
N ALA A 20 -9.17 8.66 -6.86
CA ALA A 20 -8.15 8.94 -5.85
C ALA A 20 -8.44 8.18 -4.54
N PHE A 21 -7.75 7.06 -4.35
CA PHE A 21 -7.81 6.27 -3.12
C PHE A 21 -6.64 6.65 -2.22
N ASN A 22 -6.90 7.17 -1.03
CA ASN A 22 -5.87 7.55 -0.06
C ASN A 22 -6.08 6.76 1.24
N PRO A 23 -5.10 5.96 1.72
CA PRO A 23 -5.19 5.28 3.01
C PRO A 23 -5.49 6.22 4.18
N ALA A 24 -5.11 7.50 4.09
CA ALA A 24 -5.40 8.49 5.14
C ALA A 24 -6.89 8.91 5.20
N ASN A 25 -7.71 8.53 4.20
CA ASN A 25 -9.15 8.79 4.21
C ASN A 25 -9.86 7.74 5.07
N VAL A 26 -9.70 7.83 6.39
CA VAL A 26 -10.39 6.99 7.37
C VAL A 26 -11.63 7.66 7.93
N VAL A 27 -12.40 6.90 8.72
CA VAL A 27 -13.63 7.35 9.37
C VAL A 27 -13.58 6.98 10.86
N PRO A 28 -14.32 7.68 11.74
CA PRO A 28 -14.36 7.34 13.15
C PRO A 28 -14.66 5.86 13.39
N GLY A 29 -13.86 5.22 14.26
CA GLY A 29 -13.91 3.79 14.53
C GLY A 29 -12.93 2.94 13.70
N ILE A 30 -12.26 3.52 12.70
CA ILE A 30 -11.18 2.89 11.95
C ILE A 30 -9.93 3.78 12.05
N GLY A 31 -8.90 3.31 12.75
CA GLY A 31 -7.62 4.01 12.90
C GLY A 31 -6.47 3.31 12.16
N PHE A 32 -5.25 3.74 12.44
CA PHE A 32 -4.03 3.21 11.83
C PHE A 32 -3.22 2.34 12.81
N SER A 33 -2.30 1.55 12.25
CA SER A 33 -1.29 0.82 13.01
C SER A 33 0.11 1.44 12.81
N PRO A 34 1.08 1.16 13.68
CA PRO A 34 2.46 1.62 13.51
C PRO A 34 3.26 0.84 12.45
N ASP A 35 2.59 0.13 11.53
CA ASP A 35 3.25 -0.53 10.39
C ASP A 35 4.01 0.53 9.55
N LYS A 36 5.33 0.37 9.46
CA LYS A 36 6.23 1.32 8.79
C LYS A 36 5.85 1.56 7.32
N MET A 37 5.34 0.56 6.62
CA MET A 37 4.86 0.69 5.24
C MET A 37 3.53 1.44 5.18
N LEU A 38 2.61 1.20 6.13
CA LEU A 38 1.36 1.96 6.21
C LEU A 38 1.63 3.44 6.49
N GLN A 39 2.49 3.74 7.46
CA GLN A 39 2.85 5.11 7.86
C GLN A 39 3.36 5.94 6.67
N GLY A 40 4.23 5.38 5.81
CA GLY A 40 4.66 6.05 4.59
C GLY A 40 3.53 6.33 3.60
N ARG A 41 2.53 5.43 3.52
CA ARG A 41 1.38 5.57 2.61
C ARG A 41 0.38 6.62 3.09
N LEU A 42 0.29 6.91 4.39
CA LEU A 42 -0.60 7.95 4.93
C LEU A 42 -0.28 9.34 4.34
N PHE A 43 0.98 9.58 4.00
CA PHE A 43 1.41 10.80 3.32
C PHE A 43 1.36 10.66 1.79
N SER A 44 2.04 9.63 1.26
CA SER A 44 2.42 9.51 -0.15
C SER A 44 1.25 9.59 -1.13
N TYR A 45 0.09 9.01 -0.80
CA TYR A 45 -1.05 9.00 -1.71
C TYR A 45 -1.64 10.40 -1.91
N SER A 46 -1.84 11.15 -0.82
CA SER A 46 -2.37 12.52 -0.91
C SER A 46 -1.45 13.44 -1.71
N ASP A 47 -0.14 13.29 -1.54
CA ASP A 47 0.87 14.05 -2.26
C ASP A 47 0.85 13.74 -3.78
N ALA A 48 0.91 12.45 -4.12
CA ALA A 48 0.83 12.00 -5.51
C ALA A 48 -0.47 12.43 -6.21
N GLN A 49 -1.60 12.43 -5.49
CA GLN A 49 -2.90 12.84 -6.03
C GLN A 49 -2.99 14.34 -6.28
N ARG A 50 -2.43 15.18 -5.40
CA ARG A 50 -2.35 16.63 -5.64
C ARG A 50 -1.55 16.95 -6.90
N TYR A 51 -0.45 16.24 -7.13
CA TYR A 51 0.31 16.40 -8.38
C TYR A 51 -0.46 15.89 -9.60
N ARG A 52 -0.97 14.65 -9.54
CA ARG A 52 -1.61 13.96 -10.68
C ARG A 52 -2.94 14.60 -11.11
N LEU A 53 -3.74 15.05 -10.15
CA LEU A 53 -5.14 15.47 -10.37
C LEU A 53 -5.40 16.94 -9.98
N GLY A 54 -4.42 17.62 -9.40
CA GLY A 54 -4.57 18.97 -8.87
C GLY A 54 -5.11 19.00 -7.43
N VAL A 55 -4.87 20.13 -6.74
CA VAL A 55 -5.23 20.29 -5.31
C VAL A 55 -6.74 20.14 -5.03
N ASN A 56 -7.58 20.48 -6.00
CA ASN A 56 -9.03 20.41 -5.91
C ASN A 56 -9.63 19.09 -6.42
N HIS A 57 -8.84 18.01 -6.54
CA HIS A 57 -9.30 16.72 -7.07
C HIS A 57 -10.45 16.06 -6.29
N HIS A 58 -10.69 16.48 -5.04
CA HIS A 58 -11.83 16.06 -4.23
C HIS A 58 -13.17 16.59 -4.78
N GLN A 59 -13.16 17.56 -5.70
CA GLN A 59 -14.34 18.07 -6.40
C GLN A 59 -14.73 17.20 -7.61
N ILE A 60 -13.86 16.30 -8.05
CA ILE A 60 -14.16 15.34 -9.11
C ILE A 60 -15.22 14.37 -8.57
N PRO A 61 -16.36 14.13 -9.27
CA PRO A 61 -17.52 13.45 -8.68
C PRO A 61 -17.25 12.08 -8.05
N VAL A 62 -16.31 11.29 -8.58
CA VAL A 62 -15.97 9.97 -8.01
C VAL A 62 -15.21 10.07 -6.68
N ASN A 63 -14.54 11.19 -6.42
CA ASN A 63 -13.77 11.45 -5.19
C ASN A 63 -14.54 12.27 -4.16
N ALA A 64 -15.68 12.85 -4.55
CA ALA A 64 -16.46 13.74 -3.71
C ALA A 64 -17.16 12.95 -2.59
N PRO A 65 -17.16 13.47 -1.35
CA PRO A 65 -17.92 12.86 -0.26
C PRO A 65 -19.43 12.93 -0.55
N ARG A 66 -20.17 11.90 -0.14
CA ARG A 66 -21.64 11.83 -0.22
C ARG A 66 -22.32 12.16 1.11
N CYS A 67 -21.57 12.68 2.06
CA CYS A 67 -22.02 13.15 3.35
C CYS A 67 -21.77 14.65 3.46
N PRO A 68 -22.36 15.35 4.47
CA PRO A 68 -22.00 16.72 4.76
C PRO A 68 -20.48 16.84 4.95
N TYR A 69 -19.89 17.83 4.28
CA TYR A 69 -18.48 18.17 4.45
C TYR A 69 -18.37 19.69 4.60
N HIS A 70 -17.45 20.12 5.45
CA HIS A 70 -17.14 21.52 5.69
C HIS A 70 -15.63 21.65 5.84
N SER A 71 -14.93 21.42 4.73
CA SER A 71 -13.46 21.44 4.66
C SER A 71 -12.92 22.86 4.60
N PHE A 72 -11.89 23.18 5.39
CA PHE A 72 -11.35 24.54 5.50
C PHE A 72 -10.72 25.11 4.21
N HIS A 73 -10.32 24.25 3.27
CA HIS A 73 -9.46 24.62 2.14
C HIS A 73 -10.08 25.63 1.16
N ARG A 74 -9.27 26.62 0.73
CA ARG A 74 -9.64 27.70 -0.20
C ARG A 74 -8.79 27.70 -1.47
N ASP A 75 -9.32 28.30 -2.53
CA ASP A 75 -8.66 28.59 -3.81
C ASP A 75 -8.10 27.33 -4.49
N GLY A 76 -6.89 27.43 -5.07
CA GLY A 76 -6.28 26.36 -5.86
C GLY A 76 -6.77 26.31 -7.32
N ALA A 77 -6.01 25.63 -8.16
CA ALA A 77 -6.37 25.46 -9.57
C ALA A 77 -7.73 24.75 -9.72
N MET A 78 -8.54 25.19 -10.69
CA MET A 78 -9.85 24.61 -11.02
C MET A 78 -10.82 24.55 -9.84
N ARG A 79 -10.92 25.64 -9.06
CA ARG A 79 -11.89 25.74 -7.98
C ARG A 79 -13.31 25.99 -8.53
N VAL A 80 -14.20 25.00 -8.44
CA VAL A 80 -15.52 25.03 -9.12
C VAL A 80 -16.74 24.82 -8.20
N ASP A 81 -16.52 24.72 -6.88
CA ASP A 81 -17.54 24.41 -5.87
C ASP A 81 -18.09 25.65 -5.13
N GLY A 82 -17.77 26.86 -5.60
CA GLY A 82 -18.14 28.12 -4.94
C GLY A 82 -17.17 28.60 -3.84
N ASN A 83 -16.12 27.83 -3.51
CA ASN A 83 -14.99 28.26 -2.66
C ASN A 83 -15.39 28.81 -1.27
N TYR A 84 -16.45 28.27 -0.68
CA TYR A 84 -17.07 28.77 0.56
C TYR A 84 -17.48 30.24 0.52
N GLY A 85 -17.68 30.82 -0.67
CA GLY A 85 -18.14 32.20 -0.85
C GLY A 85 -17.38 33.21 -0.01
N SER A 86 -18.13 34.04 0.72
CA SER A 86 -17.61 35.07 1.63
C SER A 86 -17.33 34.57 3.04
N THR A 87 -17.48 33.27 3.33
CA THR A 87 -17.19 32.73 4.66
C THR A 87 -15.73 33.03 5.02
N LEU A 88 -15.49 33.45 6.25
CA LEU A 88 -14.15 33.74 6.76
C LEU A 88 -13.22 32.52 6.63
N GLY A 89 -11.93 32.75 6.42
CA GLY A 89 -10.94 31.69 6.17
C GLY A 89 -9.98 31.44 7.34
N TYR A 90 -10.42 31.64 8.58
CA TYR A 90 -9.57 31.50 9.77
C TYR A 90 -10.30 30.91 10.99
N GLU A 91 -9.54 30.27 11.87
CA GLU A 91 -9.95 29.76 13.18
C GLU A 91 -8.77 30.03 14.15
N PRO A 92 -9.01 30.45 15.41
CA PRO A 92 -10.31 30.69 16.04
C PRO A 92 -10.99 31.98 15.56
N ASN A 93 -12.33 31.99 15.55
CA ASN A 93 -13.14 33.15 15.16
C ASN A 93 -14.38 33.29 16.07
N SER A 94 -14.95 34.50 16.12
CA SER A 94 -16.10 34.81 16.99
C SER A 94 -17.47 34.46 16.39
N PHE A 95 -17.49 33.81 15.22
CA PHE A 95 -18.72 33.53 14.48
C PHE A 95 -19.12 32.05 14.51
N GLY A 96 -18.34 31.20 15.18
CA GLY A 96 -18.61 29.77 15.28
C GLY A 96 -18.33 28.99 13.99
N GLU A 97 -17.53 29.55 13.09
CA GLU A 97 -17.12 28.85 11.87
C GLU A 97 -15.95 27.91 12.16
N TRP A 98 -15.85 26.82 11.38
CA TRP A 98 -14.74 25.86 11.40
C TRP A 98 -14.49 25.15 12.75
N GLN A 99 -15.53 24.94 13.55
CA GLN A 99 -15.39 24.30 14.86
C GLN A 99 -14.91 22.84 14.75
N GLU A 100 -13.94 22.48 15.60
CA GLU A 100 -13.48 21.10 15.75
C GLU A 100 -14.53 20.19 16.41
N GLN A 101 -14.35 18.88 16.28
CA GLN A 101 -15.29 17.88 16.79
C GLN A 101 -14.56 16.90 17.74
N PRO A 102 -14.37 17.28 19.03
CA PRO A 102 -13.54 16.52 19.98
C PRO A 102 -14.11 15.14 20.33
N ASP A 103 -15.41 14.92 20.13
CA ASP A 103 -16.09 13.64 20.38
C ASP A 103 -15.53 12.48 19.52
N PHE A 104 -14.75 12.78 18.48
CA PHE A 104 -14.10 11.79 17.60
C PHE A 104 -12.61 11.57 17.91
N SER A 105 -12.10 12.09 19.02
CA SER A 105 -10.69 11.88 19.40
C SER A 105 -10.36 10.40 19.58
N GLU A 106 -9.23 9.98 19.03
CA GLU A 106 -8.68 8.64 19.28
C GLU A 106 -8.11 8.54 20.72
N PRO A 107 -8.12 7.34 21.32
CA PRO A 107 -7.38 7.10 22.55
C PRO A 107 -5.86 7.21 22.31
N PRO A 108 -5.07 7.54 23.35
CA PRO A 108 -3.62 7.63 23.20
C PRO A 108 -3.00 6.26 22.88
N LEU A 109 -1.94 6.26 22.06
CA LEU A 109 -1.08 5.11 21.81
C LEU A 109 0.16 5.18 22.72
N ASN A 110 0.44 4.11 23.46
CA ASN A 110 1.66 4.02 24.28
C ASN A 110 2.90 3.91 23.39
N LEU A 111 3.97 4.62 23.74
CA LEU A 111 5.25 4.63 23.03
C LEU A 111 6.39 4.25 23.98
N GLU A 112 7.42 3.58 23.45
CA GLU A 112 8.63 3.19 24.17
C GLU A 112 9.85 3.29 23.24
N GLY A 113 11.01 3.64 23.80
CA GLY A 113 12.28 3.74 23.09
C GLY A 113 12.55 5.12 22.48
N ASP A 114 13.80 5.30 22.01
CA ASP A 114 14.25 6.53 21.39
C ASP A 114 13.76 6.66 19.93
N ALA A 115 13.64 7.91 19.47
CA ALA A 115 13.45 8.21 18.06
C ALA A 115 14.75 7.90 17.29
N TYR A 116 14.76 6.77 16.58
CA TYR A 116 15.95 6.28 15.88
C TYR A 116 15.60 5.50 14.61
N HIS A 117 16.58 5.29 13.74
CA HIS A 117 16.45 4.44 12.55
C HIS A 117 16.68 2.98 12.92
N TRP A 118 15.73 2.38 13.63
CA TRP A 118 15.80 0.99 14.09
C TRP A 118 15.93 -0.01 12.93
N ASN A 119 16.99 -0.82 12.96
CA ASN A 119 17.24 -1.86 11.98
C ASN A 119 16.21 -2.99 12.13
N PHE A 120 15.31 -3.12 11.15
CA PHE A 120 14.24 -4.13 11.22
C PHE A 120 14.76 -5.57 11.27
N ARG A 121 15.97 -5.83 10.75
CA ARG A 121 16.55 -7.18 10.78
C ARG A 121 16.96 -7.65 12.18
N GLU A 122 17.14 -6.72 13.12
CA GLU A 122 17.39 -7.02 14.53
C GLU A 122 16.07 -7.23 15.30
N ASP A 123 14.97 -6.71 14.77
CA ASP A 123 13.62 -6.82 15.33
C ASP A 123 12.94 -8.13 14.91
N ASP A 124 13.03 -8.48 13.62
CA ASP A 124 12.52 -9.73 13.06
C ASP A 124 13.36 -10.20 11.85
N ASP A 125 13.76 -11.48 11.87
CA ASP A 125 14.48 -12.15 10.80
C ASP A 125 13.81 -13.44 10.28
N ASP A 126 12.55 -13.71 10.64
CA ASP A 126 11.78 -14.86 10.15
C ASP A 126 11.20 -14.61 8.74
N TYR A 127 12.11 -14.48 7.78
CA TYR A 127 11.75 -14.20 6.39
C TYR A 127 11.13 -15.40 5.66
N PHE A 128 11.31 -16.62 6.19
CA PHE A 128 11.17 -17.84 5.39
C PHE A 128 10.09 -18.80 5.91
N ALA A 129 9.64 -18.71 7.17
CA ALA A 129 8.62 -19.61 7.68
C ALA A 129 7.28 -19.47 6.96
N GLN A 130 6.79 -18.24 6.73
CA GLN A 130 5.51 -18.03 6.06
C GLN A 130 5.53 -18.46 4.58
N PRO A 131 6.53 -18.08 3.75
CA PRO A 131 6.64 -18.58 2.39
C PRO A 131 6.71 -20.11 2.32
N GLY A 132 7.46 -20.75 3.22
CA GLY A 132 7.53 -22.22 3.29
C GLY A 132 6.18 -22.85 3.61
N LYS A 133 5.44 -22.29 4.57
CA LYS A 133 4.07 -22.75 4.90
C LYS A 133 3.14 -22.63 3.69
N LEU A 134 3.18 -21.51 2.97
CA LEU A 134 2.37 -21.32 1.76
C LEU A 134 2.72 -22.34 0.67
N PHE A 135 4.01 -22.58 0.42
CA PHE A 135 4.46 -23.57 -0.56
C PHE A 135 3.95 -24.97 -0.25
N ARG A 136 3.97 -25.39 1.03
CA ARG A 136 3.48 -26.70 1.47
C ARG A 136 1.96 -26.87 1.35
N LEU A 137 1.20 -25.78 1.23
CA LEU A 137 -0.24 -25.81 0.94
C LEU A 137 -0.54 -25.98 -0.56
N MET A 138 0.44 -25.79 -1.44
CA MET A 138 0.25 -25.93 -2.88
C MET A 138 0.19 -27.41 -3.29
N SER A 139 -0.74 -27.73 -4.19
CA SER A 139 -0.74 -29.00 -4.90
C SER A 139 0.52 -29.14 -5.79
N PRO A 140 0.93 -30.36 -6.17
CA PRO A 140 2.09 -30.56 -7.06
C PRO A 140 1.98 -29.80 -8.38
N ALA A 141 0.77 -29.66 -8.94
CA ALA A 141 0.55 -28.89 -10.16
C ALA A 141 0.80 -27.38 -9.95
N GLN A 142 0.35 -26.82 -8.81
CA GLN A 142 0.62 -25.43 -8.45
C GLN A 142 2.10 -25.18 -8.17
N GLN A 143 2.79 -26.12 -7.52
CA GLN A 143 4.23 -26.04 -7.29
C GLN A 143 5.00 -26.02 -8.61
N LYS A 144 4.63 -26.89 -9.57
CA LYS A 144 5.22 -26.87 -10.91
C LYS A 144 5.04 -25.52 -11.60
N VAL A 145 3.82 -24.97 -11.57
CA VAL A 145 3.53 -23.64 -12.14
C VAL A 145 4.35 -22.54 -11.46
N LEU A 146 4.50 -22.59 -10.14
CA LEU A 146 5.35 -21.65 -9.39
C LEU A 146 6.79 -21.69 -9.90
N PHE A 147 7.38 -22.88 -10.05
CA PHE A 147 8.76 -23.02 -10.51
C PHE A 147 8.94 -22.50 -11.94
N GLU A 148 8.07 -22.89 -12.86
CA GLU A 148 8.14 -22.50 -14.28
C GLU A 148 7.87 -21.00 -14.48
N ASN A 149 6.95 -20.41 -13.71
CA ASN A 149 6.72 -18.96 -13.72
C ASN A 149 7.95 -18.21 -13.23
N THR A 150 8.52 -18.62 -12.11
CA THR A 150 9.74 -18.02 -11.56
C THR A 150 10.88 -18.10 -12.57
N ALA A 151 11.14 -19.29 -13.14
CA ALA A 151 12.22 -19.46 -14.10
C ALA A 151 12.08 -18.56 -15.33
N ARG A 152 10.86 -18.46 -15.90
CA ARG A 152 10.57 -17.56 -17.02
C ARG A 152 10.74 -16.10 -16.65
N ALA A 153 10.25 -15.69 -15.48
CA ALA A 153 10.36 -14.30 -15.01
C ALA A 153 11.81 -13.88 -14.72
N MET A 154 12.66 -14.82 -14.30
CA MET A 154 14.10 -14.55 -14.13
C MET A 154 14.84 -14.36 -15.46
N GLY A 155 14.28 -14.79 -16.59
CA GLY A 155 14.79 -14.48 -17.93
C GLY A 155 16.30 -14.63 -18.09
N ASP A 156 16.94 -13.59 -18.60
CA ASP A 156 18.39 -13.47 -18.80
C ASP A 156 19.13 -12.86 -17.60
N ALA A 157 18.49 -12.80 -16.42
CA ALA A 157 19.12 -12.25 -15.23
C ALA A 157 20.48 -12.94 -14.96
N PRO A 158 21.49 -12.16 -14.53
CA PRO A 158 22.82 -12.68 -14.18
C PRO A 158 22.76 -13.90 -13.26
N ILE A 159 23.63 -14.87 -13.50
CA ILE A 159 23.64 -16.17 -12.80
C ILE A 159 23.71 -16.02 -11.27
N ASN A 160 24.45 -15.02 -10.77
CA ASN A 160 24.55 -14.75 -9.33
C ASN A 160 23.21 -14.30 -8.71
N ILE A 161 22.34 -13.64 -9.47
CA ILE A 161 21.00 -13.25 -9.02
C ILE A 161 20.08 -14.49 -8.97
N LYS A 162 20.17 -15.36 -9.99
CA LYS A 162 19.45 -16.65 -10.02
C LYS A 162 19.84 -17.54 -8.85
N ILE A 163 21.13 -17.71 -8.60
CA ILE A 163 21.66 -18.47 -7.45
C ILE A 163 21.17 -17.87 -6.13
N ARG A 164 21.18 -16.54 -5.97
CA ARG A 164 20.68 -15.88 -4.76
C ARG A 164 19.20 -16.18 -4.50
N HIS A 165 18.37 -16.13 -5.54
CA HIS A 165 16.95 -16.44 -5.40
C HIS A 165 16.72 -17.91 -5.01
N ILE A 166 17.40 -18.84 -5.68
CA ILE A 166 17.36 -20.27 -5.34
C ILE A 166 17.78 -20.47 -3.87
N GLY A 167 18.86 -19.83 -3.42
CA GLY A 167 19.32 -19.90 -2.03
C GLY A 167 18.27 -19.44 -1.02
N ASN A 168 17.53 -18.37 -1.33
CA ASN A 168 16.42 -17.92 -0.48
C ASN A 168 15.22 -18.90 -0.52
N CYS A 169 14.90 -19.47 -1.68
CA CYS A 169 13.87 -20.51 -1.79
C CYS A 169 14.22 -21.77 -0.99
N MET A 170 15.50 -22.17 -0.99
CA MET A 170 16.00 -23.30 -0.18
C MET A 170 15.79 -23.06 1.32
N LYS A 171 15.95 -21.82 1.79
CA LYS A 171 15.69 -21.44 3.20
C LYS A 171 14.20 -21.53 3.57
N ALA A 172 13.30 -21.30 2.61
CA ALA A 172 11.86 -21.42 2.82
C ALA A 172 11.38 -22.88 2.81
N ASP A 173 11.83 -23.66 1.83
CA ASP A 173 11.60 -25.11 1.75
C ASP A 173 12.62 -25.74 0.77
N PRO A 174 13.32 -26.83 1.15
CA PRO A 174 14.28 -27.48 0.25
C PRO A 174 13.68 -27.94 -1.08
N ALA A 175 12.41 -28.39 -1.10
CA ALA A 175 11.75 -28.79 -2.33
C ALA A 175 11.40 -27.60 -3.21
N TYR A 176 11.13 -26.43 -2.61
CA TYR A 176 10.92 -25.19 -3.36
C TYR A 176 12.20 -24.75 -4.06
N GLY A 177 13.30 -24.63 -3.33
CA GLY A 177 14.58 -24.22 -3.91
C GLY A 177 15.05 -25.19 -5.01
N LYS A 178 14.92 -26.50 -4.79
CA LYS A 178 15.21 -27.51 -5.81
C LYS A 178 14.35 -27.35 -7.06
N GLY A 179 13.03 -27.19 -6.89
CA GLY A 179 12.11 -27.03 -8.03
C GLY A 179 12.44 -25.81 -8.90
N VAL A 180 12.80 -24.69 -8.27
CA VAL A 180 13.23 -23.48 -9.00
C VAL A 180 14.59 -23.69 -9.69
N ALA A 181 15.54 -24.35 -9.03
CA ALA A 181 16.84 -24.66 -9.62
C ALA A 181 16.72 -25.56 -10.86
N ASP A 182 15.92 -26.62 -10.76
CA ASP A 182 15.64 -27.55 -11.84
C ASP A 182 14.98 -26.81 -13.03
N ALA A 183 14.00 -25.93 -12.76
CA ALA A 183 13.32 -25.14 -13.79
C ALA A 183 14.24 -24.11 -14.47
N LEU A 184 15.27 -23.62 -13.78
CA LEU A 184 16.29 -22.72 -14.33
C LEU A 184 17.44 -23.46 -15.03
N GLY A 185 17.49 -24.80 -14.92
CA GLY A 185 18.60 -25.61 -15.39
C GLY A 185 19.91 -25.35 -14.64
N ILE A 186 19.84 -24.91 -13.38
CA ILE A 186 21.01 -24.61 -12.55
C ILE A 186 21.21 -25.75 -11.56
N PRO A 187 22.34 -26.48 -11.60
CA PRO A 187 22.59 -27.55 -10.66
C PRO A 187 22.83 -27.01 -9.25
N LEU A 188 22.31 -27.70 -8.24
CA LEU A 188 22.43 -27.24 -6.84
C LEU A 188 23.89 -27.12 -6.36
N SER A 189 24.84 -27.82 -6.99
CA SER A 189 26.28 -27.71 -6.69
C SER A 189 26.87 -26.32 -7.00
N GLU A 190 26.16 -25.46 -7.74
CA GLU A 190 26.56 -24.07 -7.95
C GLU A 190 26.20 -23.13 -6.79
N LEU A 191 25.31 -23.55 -5.88
CA LEU A 191 24.96 -22.77 -4.69
C LEU A 191 26.13 -22.72 -3.69
N ASP A 192 26.82 -23.84 -3.48
CA ASP A 192 27.89 -23.96 -2.49
C ASP A 192 29.17 -23.19 -2.87
N LYS A 193 29.36 -22.88 -4.16
CA LYS A 193 30.58 -22.21 -4.66
C LYS A 193 30.58 -20.70 -4.47
N LYS A 194 29.44 -20.11 -4.05
CA LYS A 194 29.25 -18.65 -3.97
C LYS A 194 28.48 -18.21 -2.72
N ALA A 195 28.31 -19.11 -1.75
CA ALA A 195 27.79 -18.79 -0.42
C ALA A 195 28.81 -17.98 0.40
#